data_AF-A0A973MFQ3-F1
#
_entry.id   AF-A0A973MFQ3-F1
#
_cell.length_a   1.000
_cell.length_b   1.000
_cell.length_c   1.000
_cell.angle_alpha   90.00
_cell.angle_beta   90.00
_cell.angle_gamma   90.00
#
_symmetry.space_group_name_H-M   'P 1'
#
loop_
_entity.id
_entity.type
_entity.pdbx_description
1 polymer ?
#
loop_
_entity_poly.entity_id
_entity_poly.type
_entity_poly.pdbx_seq_one_letter_code
_entity_poly.pdbx_strand_id
1 'polypeptide(L)'
;MSAHVIADDAEALAVATALAEEFRAGASARDAERRLPREELDRLSTSGLLAVTVPAEHGGADVSALTLAEIFRLLASADGSLAQIPQSHFAYVNVIRRQGTEEQRKFFFAELL
;
A
#
# COMPACT_ATOMS: atom_id res chain seq x y z
N MET A 1 -7.20 -0.08 14.99
CA MET A 1 -8.14 0.65 14.11
C MET A 1 -8.15 -0.11 12.80
N SER A 2 -9.32 -0.42 12.23
CA SER A 2 -9.38 -1.05 10.90
C SER A 2 -8.98 0.00 9.85
N ALA A 3 -8.24 -0.42 8.83
CA ALA A 3 -7.80 0.46 7.75
C ALA A 3 -9.01 0.83 6.89
N HIS A 4 -8.91 1.95 6.17
CA HIS A 4 -9.90 2.26 5.14
C HIS A 4 -9.89 1.17 4.05
N VAL A 5 -11.05 0.72 3.60
CA VAL A 5 -11.16 -0.24 2.49
C VAL A 5 -11.37 0.54 1.20
N ILE A 6 -10.34 0.55 0.36
CA ILE A 6 -10.39 1.18 -0.96
C ILE A 6 -11.35 0.38 -1.86
N ALA A 7 -12.19 1.10 -2.59
CA ALA A 7 -13.24 0.54 -3.43
C ALA A 7 -12.76 0.14 -4.82
N ASP A 8 -11.90 0.96 -5.45
CA ASP A 8 -11.49 0.77 -6.84
C ASP A 8 -10.14 1.45 -7.19
N ASP A 9 -9.71 1.27 -8.45
CA ASP A 9 -8.49 1.85 -8.99
C ASP A 9 -8.44 3.38 -8.87
N ALA A 10 -9.57 4.08 -9.06
CA ALA A 10 -9.62 5.54 -9.05
C ALA A 10 -9.41 6.10 -7.64
N GLU A 11 -10.07 5.50 -6.65
CA GLU A 11 -9.85 5.83 -5.25
C GLU A 11 -8.41 5.53 -4.81
N ALA A 12 -7.86 4.38 -5.23
CA ALA A 12 -6.48 4.02 -4.90
C ALA A 12 -5.46 5.07 -5.39
N LEU A 13 -5.65 5.57 -6.62
CA LEU A 13 -4.80 6.63 -7.18
C LEU A 13 -5.01 7.98 -6.48
N ALA A 14 -6.25 8.30 -6.08
CA ALA A 14 -6.54 9.52 -5.33
C ALA A 14 -5.85 9.51 -3.96
N VAL A 15 -5.95 8.40 -3.22
CA VAL A 15 -5.29 8.22 -1.92
C VAL A 15 -3.77 8.26 -2.07
N ALA A 16 -3.21 7.56 -3.06
CA ALA A 16 -1.76 7.58 -3.31
C ALA A 16 -1.25 8.99 -3.67
N THR A 17 -2.01 9.76 -4.44
CA THR A 17 -1.67 11.16 -4.78
C THR A 17 -1.66 12.03 -3.53
N ALA A 18 -2.70 11.93 -2.69
CA ALA A 18 -2.78 12.71 -1.46
C ALA A 18 -1.62 12.41 -0.49
N LEU A 19 -1.30 11.12 -0.31
CA LEU A 19 -0.15 10.71 0.51
C LEU A 19 1.19 11.13 -0.09
N ALA A 20 1.35 11.07 -1.41
CA ALA A 20 2.58 11.55 -2.06
C ALA A 20 2.80 13.06 -1.78
N GLU A 21 1.75 13.87 -1.86
CA GLU A 21 1.85 15.30 -1.50
C GLU A 21 2.17 15.51 -0.01
N GLU A 22 1.56 14.73 0.89
CA GLU A 22 1.86 14.75 2.33
C GLU A 22 3.34 14.38 2.60
N PHE A 23 3.81 13.26 2.05
CA PHE A 23 5.12 12.70 2.34
C PHE A 23 6.28 13.45 1.69
N ARG A 24 6.03 14.17 0.59
CA ARG A 24 7.02 15.04 -0.04
C ARG A 24 7.59 16.04 0.95
N ALA A 25 6.76 16.54 1.87
CA ALA A 25 7.22 17.35 2.99
C ALA A 25 8.08 16.49 3.93
N GLY A 26 9.34 16.91 4.11
CA GLY A 26 10.28 16.26 5.03
C GLY A 26 11.04 15.05 4.46
N ALA A 27 10.71 14.54 3.27
CA ALA A 27 11.39 13.38 2.67
C ALA A 27 12.92 13.57 2.59
N SER A 28 13.38 14.69 2.03
CA SER A 28 14.82 14.97 1.91
C SER A 28 15.52 15.11 3.26
N ALA A 29 14.85 15.67 4.27
CA ALA A 29 15.42 15.80 5.61
C ALA A 29 15.50 14.43 6.31
N ARG A 30 14.43 13.62 6.22
CA ARG A 30 14.40 12.26 6.76
C ARG A 30 15.52 11.41 6.17
N ASP A 31 15.71 11.48 4.85
CA ASP A 31 16.77 10.74 4.15
C ASP A 31 18.17 11.18 4.61
N ALA A 32 18.45 12.48 4.57
CA ALA A 32 19.75 13.03 4.95
C ALA A 32 20.13 12.74 6.41
N GLU A 33 19.14 12.79 7.31
CA GLU A 33 19.32 12.56 8.75
C GLU A 33 19.16 11.08 9.15
N ARG A 34 18.85 10.18 8.20
CA ARG A 34 18.55 8.76 8.44
C ARG A 34 17.44 8.54 9.48
N ARG A 35 16.40 9.37 9.44
CA ARG A 35 15.24 9.26 10.33
C ARG A 35 14.30 8.20 9.81
N LEU A 36 13.88 7.30 10.69
CA LEU A 36 12.88 6.28 10.36
C LEU A 36 11.50 6.95 10.15
N PRO A 37 10.81 6.69 9.03
CA PRO A 37 9.55 7.34 8.68
C PRO A 37 8.35 6.68 9.38
N ARG A 38 8.35 6.67 10.72
CA ARG A 38 7.32 5.96 11.51
C ARG A 38 5.93 6.54 11.29
N GLU A 39 5.83 7.86 11.37
CA GLU A 39 4.55 8.56 11.20
C GLU A 39 4.00 8.32 9.79
N GLU A 40 4.85 8.42 8.75
CA GLU A 40 4.44 8.20 7.37
C GLU A 40 4.03 6.74 7.10
N LEU A 41 4.68 5.77 7.76
CA LEU A 41 4.26 4.37 7.71
C LEU A 41 2.91 4.12 8.40
N ASP A 42 2.65 4.79 9.53
CA ASP A 42 1.35 4.72 10.20
C ASP A 42 0.24 5.32 9.32
N ARG A 43 0.55 6.42 8.61
CA ARG A 43 -0.37 7.01 7.61
C ARG A 43 -0.59 6.06 6.43
N LEU A 44 0.46 5.45 5.89
CA LEU A 44 0.34 4.49 4.78
C LEU A 44 -0.47 3.26 5.19
N SER A 45 -0.21 2.69 6.37
CA SER A 45 -0.90 1.49 6.85
C SER A 45 -2.39 1.71 7.09
N THR A 46 -2.80 2.90 7.54
CA THR A 46 -4.21 3.23 7.77
C THR A 46 -4.95 3.68 6.51
N SER A 47 -4.24 3.99 5.41
CA SER A 47 -4.81 4.51 4.17
C SER A 47 -5.62 3.51 3.34
N GLY A 48 -5.44 2.21 3.59
CA GLY A 48 -6.00 1.14 2.76
C GLY A 48 -5.11 0.73 1.58
N LEU A 49 -4.08 1.50 1.23
CA LEU A 49 -3.22 1.21 0.07
C LEU A 49 -2.51 -0.15 0.18
N LEU A 50 -2.21 -0.65 1.37
CA LEU A 50 -1.54 -1.94 1.55
C LEU A 50 -2.44 -3.15 1.21
N ALA A 51 -3.75 -2.95 1.10
CA ALA A 51 -4.71 -4.02 0.81
C ALA A 51 -5.25 -3.98 -0.63
N VAL A 52 -4.82 -3.04 -1.48
CA VAL A 52 -5.47 -2.78 -2.80
C VAL A 52 -5.45 -3.96 -3.77
N THR A 53 -4.53 -4.90 -3.61
CA THR A 53 -4.45 -6.11 -4.46
C THR A 53 -5.21 -7.32 -3.89
N VAL A 54 -5.87 -7.16 -2.74
CA VAL A 54 -6.74 -8.20 -2.17
C VAL A 54 -7.88 -8.47 -3.16
N PRO A 55 -8.13 -9.73 -3.56
CA PRO A 55 -9.16 -10.04 -4.54
C PRO A 55 -10.57 -9.59 -4.11
N ALA A 56 -11.41 -9.23 -5.08
CA ALA A 56 -12.75 -8.70 -4.82
C ALA A 56 -13.68 -9.74 -4.16
N GLU A 57 -13.48 -11.04 -4.45
CA GLU A 57 -14.17 -12.14 -3.78
C GLU A 57 -13.87 -12.24 -2.27
N HIS A 58 -12.80 -11.59 -1.81
CA HIS A 58 -12.41 -11.46 -0.41
C HIS A 58 -12.70 -10.06 0.16
N GLY A 59 -13.40 -9.19 -0.58
CA GLY A 59 -13.80 -7.85 -0.12
C GLY A 59 -12.77 -6.74 -0.36
N GLY A 60 -11.71 -6.99 -1.12
CA GLY A 60 -10.73 -5.97 -1.50
C GLY A 60 -11.03 -5.28 -2.83
N ALA A 61 -10.23 -4.26 -3.17
CA ALA A 61 -10.37 -3.50 -4.42
C ALA A 61 -9.97 -4.28 -5.68
N ASP A 62 -9.10 -5.30 -5.54
CA ASP A 62 -8.48 -6.05 -6.64
C ASP A 62 -7.98 -5.16 -7.80
N VAL A 63 -7.23 -4.11 -7.45
CA VAL A 63 -6.79 -3.12 -8.44
C VAL A 63 -5.90 -3.76 -9.51
N SER A 64 -5.91 -3.15 -10.70
CA SER A 64 -5.06 -3.61 -11.79
C SER A 64 -3.56 -3.49 -11.48
N ALA A 65 -2.74 -4.33 -12.12
CA ALA A 65 -1.28 -4.23 -12.01
C ALA A 65 -0.74 -2.87 -12.48
N LEU A 66 -1.43 -2.22 -13.44
CA LEU A 66 -1.11 -0.88 -13.90
C LEU A 66 -1.33 0.15 -12.76
N THR A 67 -2.47 0.07 -12.08
CA THR A 67 -2.76 0.94 -10.94
C THR A 67 -1.78 0.72 -9.79
N LEU A 68 -1.42 -0.53 -9.48
CA LEU A 68 -0.39 -0.79 -8.48
C LEU A 68 0.96 -0.15 -8.85
N ALA A 69 1.39 -0.29 -10.11
CA ALA A 69 2.62 0.34 -10.58
C ALA A 69 2.57 1.88 -10.47
N GLU A 70 1.41 2.47 -10.76
CA GLU A 70 1.20 3.92 -10.68
C GLU A 70 1.18 4.43 -9.24
N ILE A 71 0.59 3.68 -8.29
CA ILE A 71 0.70 3.97 -6.85
C ILE A 71 2.16 4.05 -6.43
N PHE A 72 2.97 3.05 -6.81
CA PHE A 72 4.41 3.06 -6.52
C PHE A 72 5.13 4.23 -7.18
N ARG A 73 4.78 4.59 -8.43
CA ARG A 73 5.35 5.75 -9.13
C ARG A 73 5.05 7.06 -8.37
N LEU A 74 3.82 7.25 -7.92
CA LEU A 74 3.40 8.43 -7.16
C LEU A 74 4.16 8.54 -5.84
N LEU A 75 4.16 7.47 -5.03
CA LEU A 75 4.85 7.46 -3.74
C LEU A 75 6.37 7.65 -3.91
N ALA A 76 6.99 6.97 -4.87
CA ALA A 76 8.44 7.08 -5.12
C ALA A 76 8.85 8.48 -5.61
N SER A 77 7.95 9.20 -6.29
CA SER A 77 8.19 10.58 -6.71
C SER A 77 8.17 11.60 -5.56
N ALA A 78 7.65 11.19 -4.40
CA ALA A 78 7.60 12.00 -3.18
C ALA A 78 8.70 11.59 -2.19
N ASP A 79 8.81 10.29 -1.91
CA ASP A 79 9.78 9.72 -0.97
C ASP A 79 10.15 8.29 -1.44
N GLY A 80 11.31 8.17 -2.08
CA GLY A 80 11.79 6.88 -2.61
C GLY A 80 12.08 5.85 -1.52
N SER A 81 12.56 6.30 -0.35
CA SER A 81 12.85 5.42 0.79
C SER A 81 11.57 4.83 1.35
N LEU A 82 10.52 5.64 1.49
CA LEU A 82 9.21 5.17 1.94
C LEU A 82 8.53 4.25 0.92
N ALA A 83 8.60 4.57 -0.37
CA ALA A 83 8.01 3.76 -1.44
C ALA A 83 8.65 2.38 -1.60
N GLN A 84 9.90 2.20 -1.17
CA GLN A 84 10.59 0.91 -1.20
C GLN A 84 10.05 -0.07 -0.16
N ILE A 85 9.59 0.43 0.99
CA ILE A 85 9.18 -0.41 2.14
C ILE A 85 8.04 -1.39 1.79
N PRO A 86 6.92 -0.99 1.15
CA PRO A 86 5.83 -1.91 0.87
C PRO A 86 6.09 -2.89 -0.31
N GLN A 87 7.24 -2.83 -1.00
CA GLN A 87 7.47 -3.76 -2.13
C GLN A 87 7.49 -5.23 -1.70
N SER A 88 8.16 -5.54 -0.57
CA SER A 88 8.19 -6.91 -0.03
C SER A 88 6.80 -7.36 0.41
N HIS A 89 6.02 -6.45 0.99
CA HIS A 89 4.63 -6.70 1.36
C HIS A 89 3.81 -7.18 0.15
N PHE A 90 3.79 -6.44 -0.95
CA PHE A 90 3.05 -6.87 -2.15
C PHE A 90 3.58 -8.15 -2.79
N ALA A 91 4.90 -8.42 -2.68
CA ALA A 91 5.45 -9.70 -3.10
C ALA A 91 4.83 -10.86 -2.31
N TYR A 92 4.75 -10.75 -0.98
CA TYR A 92 4.16 -11.78 -0.13
C TYR A 92 2.64 -11.88 -0.26
N VAL A 93 1.92 -10.76 -0.41
CA VAL A 93 0.47 -10.78 -0.72
C VAL A 93 0.22 -11.54 -2.03
N ASN A 94 1.05 -11.34 -3.05
CA ASN A 94 0.93 -12.09 -4.31
C ASN A 94 1.30 -13.58 -4.16
N VAL A 95 2.23 -13.95 -3.27
CA VAL A 95 2.47 -15.36 -2.92
C VAL A 95 1.22 -15.99 -2.32
N ILE A 96 0.58 -15.33 -1.34
CA ILE A 96 -0.68 -15.80 -0.74
C ILE A 96 -1.76 -15.93 -1.80
N ARG A 97 -1.92 -14.93 -2.68
CA ARG A 97 -2.89 -14.94 -3.78
C ARG A 97 -2.71 -16.12 -4.73
N ARG A 98 -1.47 -16.46 -5.10
CA ARG A 98 -1.19 -17.48 -6.11
C ARG A 98 -1.03 -18.89 -5.54
N GLN A 99 -0.53 -19.02 -4.31
CA GLN A 99 -0.05 -20.29 -3.76
C GLN A 99 -0.70 -20.62 -2.40
N GLY A 100 -1.43 -19.70 -1.80
CA GLY A 100 -2.12 -19.94 -0.52
C GLY A 100 -3.25 -20.95 -0.66
N THR A 101 -3.45 -21.78 0.37
CA THR A 101 -4.68 -22.56 0.51
C THR A 101 -5.89 -21.65 0.65
N GLU A 102 -7.10 -22.20 0.52
CA GLU A 102 -8.33 -21.43 0.71
C GLU A 102 -8.40 -20.82 2.12
N GLU A 103 -8.01 -21.58 3.14
CA GLU A 103 -7.96 -21.14 4.53
C GLU A 103 -6.93 -20.02 4.72
N GLN A 104 -5.74 -20.14 4.13
CA GLN A 104 -4.71 -19.11 4.20
C GLN A 104 -5.16 -17.82 3.51
N ARG A 105 -5.78 -17.91 2.33
CA ARG A 105 -6.31 -16.74 1.61
C ARG A 105 -7.40 -16.06 2.43
N LYS A 106 -8.39 -16.81 2.92
CA LYS A 106 -9.45 -16.27 3.77
C LYS A 106 -8.91 -15.57 5.01
N PHE A 107 -7.96 -16.20 5.71
CA PHE A 107 -7.37 -15.64 6.92
C PHE A 107 -6.55 -14.37 6.62
N PHE A 108 -5.53 -14.46 5.76
CA PHE A 108 -4.61 -13.35 5.58
C PHE A 108 -5.23 -12.16 4.83
N PHE A 109 -6.20 -12.38 3.93
CA PHE A 109 -6.89 -11.26 3.29
C PHE A 109 -7.83 -10.54 4.26
N ALA A 110 -8.42 -11.25 5.23
CA ALA A 110 -9.19 -10.61 6.29
C ALA A 110 -8.31 -9.80 7.25
N GLU A 111 -7.08 -10.23 7.53
CA GLU A 111 -6.13 -9.47 8.35
C GLU A 111 -5.57 -8.21 7.66
N LEU A 112 -5.68 -8.14 6.32
CA LEU A 112 -5.22 -6.98 5.54
C LEU A 112 -6.28 -5.86 5.47
N LEU A 113 -7.57 -6.18 5.66
CA LEU A 113 -8.72 -5.26 5.56
C LEU A 113 -9.15 -4.78 6.96
#